data_AF-A0A1E3W426-F1
#
_entry.id   AF-A0A1E3W426-F1
#
_cell.length_a   1.000
_cell.length_b   1.000
_cell.length_c   1.000
_cell.angle_alpha   90.00
_cell.angle_beta   90.00
_cell.angle_gamma   90.00
#
_symmetry.space_group_name_H-M   'P 1'
#
loop_
_entity.id
_entity.type
_entity.pdbx_description
1 polymer ?
#
loop_
_entity_poly.entity_id
_entity_poly.type
_entity_poly.pdbx_seq_one_letter_code
_entity_poly.pdbx_strand_id
1 'polypeptide(L)'
;MSKSKRKSLRDSFLTWQCHVRQVAMRENGGRPSPGMQPQILDEAGAQLVPGLTVLLAPKEPKESTAFLRFQVLKYADPRETYEKALAYLQADYFQTGKAFSGRLLAALPSDAPLAETLLATKRCVLAFAQGRYAFRLPCKVKRLKAHSADREAAIWHNRVFNPALPDTVQVLAFKPDWDAAETKKI
;
A
#
# COMPACT_ATOMS: atom_id res chain seq x y z
N MET A 1 7.45 -8.95 -27.29
CA MET A 1 6.52 -9.50 -26.27
C MET A 1 5.37 -8.52 -26.05
N SER A 2 4.12 -8.95 -26.29
CA SER A 2 2.98 -8.04 -26.56
C SER A 2 2.35 -7.40 -25.32
N LYS A 3 1.68 -6.25 -25.49
CA LYS A 3 0.92 -5.49 -24.46
C LYS A 3 -0.07 -6.36 -23.64
N SER A 4 -0.49 -7.51 -24.15
CA SER A 4 -1.45 -8.42 -23.50
C SER A 4 -0.89 -9.07 -22.22
N LYS A 5 0.36 -9.54 -22.23
CA LYS A 5 1.03 -10.15 -21.06
C LYS A 5 1.29 -9.15 -19.91
N ARG A 6 1.39 -7.85 -20.23
CA ARG A 6 1.67 -6.78 -19.25
C ARG A 6 0.44 -6.43 -18.41
N LYS A 7 -0.71 -6.33 -19.09
CA LYS A 7 -2.00 -6.11 -18.44
C LYS A 7 -2.37 -7.29 -17.53
N SER A 8 -2.02 -8.52 -17.93
CA SER A 8 -2.31 -9.70 -17.11
C SER A 8 -1.55 -9.71 -15.77
N LEU A 9 -0.26 -9.36 -15.73
CA LEU A 9 0.49 -9.42 -14.47
C LEU A 9 0.02 -8.37 -13.46
N ARG A 10 -0.18 -7.13 -13.90
CA ARG A 10 -0.74 -6.07 -13.06
C ARG A 10 -2.10 -6.48 -12.50
N ASP A 11 -2.98 -6.98 -13.36
CA ASP A 11 -4.34 -7.35 -12.96
C ASP A 11 -4.32 -8.57 -12.02
N SER A 12 -3.44 -9.56 -12.26
CA SER A 12 -3.20 -10.67 -11.33
C SER A 12 -2.68 -10.21 -9.97
N PHE A 13 -1.69 -9.30 -9.94
CA PHE A 13 -1.17 -8.74 -8.69
C PHE A 13 -2.24 -7.98 -7.92
N LEU A 14 -3.03 -7.13 -8.59
CA LEU A 14 -4.10 -6.37 -7.95
C LEU A 14 -5.22 -7.28 -7.44
N THR A 15 -5.57 -8.32 -8.19
CA THR A 15 -6.56 -9.33 -7.75
C THR A 15 -6.07 -10.04 -6.49
N TRP A 16 -4.80 -10.47 -6.49
CA TRP A 16 -4.19 -11.11 -5.33
C TRP A 16 -4.10 -10.16 -4.12
N GLN A 17 -3.65 -8.91 -4.31
CA GLN A 17 -3.59 -7.91 -3.24
C GLN A 17 -4.97 -7.57 -2.66
N CYS A 18 -6.00 -7.46 -3.50
CA CYS A 18 -7.37 -7.28 -3.07
C CYS A 18 -7.83 -8.45 -2.19
N HIS A 19 -7.59 -9.69 -2.62
CA HIS A 19 -7.92 -10.87 -1.83
C HIS A 19 -7.19 -10.90 -0.48
N VAL A 20 -5.88 -10.69 -0.47
CA VAL A 20 -5.07 -10.62 0.77
C VAL A 20 -5.62 -9.57 1.74
N ARG A 21 -6.04 -8.40 1.24
CA ARG A 21 -6.61 -7.33 2.07
C ARG A 21 -8.02 -7.62 2.54
N GLN A 22 -8.85 -8.27 1.73
CA GLN A 22 -10.18 -8.72 2.17
C GLN A 22 -10.06 -9.67 3.37
N VAL A 23 -9.17 -10.66 3.28
CA VAL A 23 -8.88 -11.58 4.41
C VAL A 23 -8.37 -10.80 5.62
N ALA A 24 -7.41 -9.88 5.42
CA ALA A 24 -6.90 -9.05 6.50
C ALA A 24 -8.00 -8.25 7.22
N MET A 25 -8.90 -7.60 6.46
CA MET A 25 -9.98 -6.80 7.04
C MET A 25 -11.06 -7.68 7.70
N ARG A 26 -11.46 -8.79 7.07
CA ARG A 26 -12.60 -9.61 7.52
C ARG A 26 -12.25 -10.58 8.64
N GLU A 27 -11.04 -11.14 8.62
CA GLU A 27 -10.65 -12.24 9.50
C GLU A 27 -9.58 -11.83 10.51
N ASN A 28 -8.72 -10.85 10.18
CA ASN A 28 -7.54 -10.52 11.00
C ASN A 28 -7.61 -9.14 11.66
N GLY A 29 -8.80 -8.54 11.76
CA GLY A 29 -8.97 -7.21 12.37
C GLY A 29 -8.16 -6.11 11.68
N GLY A 30 -8.02 -6.18 10.36
CA GLY A 30 -7.27 -5.20 9.59
C GLY A 30 -5.76 -5.21 9.78
N ARG A 31 -5.19 -6.19 10.51
CA ARG A 31 -3.74 -6.31 10.68
C ARG A 31 -3.07 -6.65 9.34
N PRO A 32 -1.98 -5.97 8.96
CA PRO A 32 -1.30 -6.25 7.72
C PRO A 32 -0.67 -7.65 7.75
N SER A 33 -0.92 -8.44 6.71
CA SER A 33 -0.30 -9.76 6.51
C SER A 33 1.01 -9.63 5.70
N PRO A 34 1.82 -10.71 5.57
CA PRO A 34 3.07 -10.67 4.79
C PRO A 34 2.91 -10.18 3.34
N GLY A 35 1.79 -10.51 2.67
CA GLY A 35 1.48 -10.03 1.32
C GLY A 35 1.19 -8.53 1.24
N MET A 36 1.02 -7.86 2.38
CA MET A 36 0.88 -6.40 2.49
C MET A 36 2.20 -5.71 2.87
N GLN A 37 3.22 -6.49 3.20
CA GLN A 37 4.48 -6.04 3.77
C GLN A 37 5.67 -6.57 2.94
N PRO A 38 5.87 -6.05 1.71
CA PRO A 38 6.98 -6.49 0.88
C PRO A 38 8.33 -6.26 1.55
N GLN A 39 9.26 -7.17 1.29
CA GLN A 39 10.68 -6.88 1.42
C GLN A 39 11.04 -5.75 0.45
N ILE A 40 11.86 -4.82 0.92
CA ILE A 40 12.39 -3.76 0.08
C ILE A 40 13.83 -4.11 -0.23
N LEU A 41 14.13 -4.24 -1.51
CA LEU A 41 15.46 -4.56 -2.00
C LEU A 41 15.98 -3.40 -2.85
N ASP A 42 17.30 -3.25 -2.92
CA ASP A 42 17.93 -2.39 -3.92
C ASP A 42 17.92 -3.04 -5.32
N GLU A 43 18.51 -2.36 -6.31
CA GLU A 43 18.56 -2.88 -7.69
C GLU A 43 19.52 -4.08 -7.85
N ALA A 44 20.50 -4.24 -6.94
CA ALA A 44 21.38 -5.41 -6.90
C ALA A 44 20.71 -6.62 -6.23
N GLY A 45 19.56 -6.43 -5.59
CA GLY A 45 18.80 -7.45 -4.88
C GLY A 45 19.17 -7.57 -3.39
N ALA A 46 20.02 -6.69 -2.87
CA ALA A 46 20.33 -6.65 -1.44
C ALA A 46 19.13 -6.10 -0.65
N GLN A 47 18.88 -6.69 0.52
CA GLN A 47 17.74 -6.32 1.35
C GLN A 47 17.99 -5.01 2.11
N LEU A 48 17.15 -4.01 1.88
CA LEU A 48 17.13 -2.76 2.64
C LEU A 48 16.29 -2.91 3.92
N VAL A 49 15.09 -3.47 3.81
CA VAL A 49 14.26 -3.85 4.98
C VAL A 49 13.48 -5.15 4.72
N PRO A 50 13.23 -5.96 5.77
CA PRO A 50 12.56 -7.26 5.64
C PRO A 50 11.04 -7.14 5.39
N GLY A 51 10.43 -5.99 5.66
CA GLY A 51 9.01 -5.78 5.47
C GLY A 51 8.63 -4.32 5.65
N LEU A 52 7.86 -3.77 4.71
CA LEU A 52 7.31 -2.41 4.79
C LEU A 52 5.82 -2.45 4.51
N THR A 53 4.98 -2.03 5.46
CA THR A 53 3.53 -1.94 5.21
C THR A 53 3.24 -0.95 4.08
N VAL A 54 2.59 -1.44 3.01
CA VAL A 54 2.18 -0.61 1.87
C VAL A 54 0.65 -0.60 1.71
N LEU A 55 0.13 0.46 1.12
CA LEU A 55 -1.27 0.59 0.73
C LEU A 55 -1.39 0.54 -0.80
N LEU A 56 -2.52 0.01 -1.30
CA LEU A 56 -2.88 0.17 -2.71
C LEU A 56 -3.39 1.59 -2.93
N ALA A 57 -2.86 2.31 -3.91
CA ALA A 57 -3.35 3.64 -4.26
C ALA A 57 -4.68 3.52 -5.04
N PRO A 58 -5.82 4.02 -4.50
CA PRO A 58 -7.09 4.06 -5.24
C PRO A 58 -6.98 4.94 -6.48
N LYS A 59 -7.77 4.68 -7.51
CA LYS A 59 -7.90 5.61 -8.65
C LYS A 59 -8.66 6.87 -8.26
N GLU A 60 -9.68 6.71 -7.43
CA GLU A 60 -10.58 7.76 -6.98
C GLU A 60 -10.65 7.75 -5.44
N PRO A 61 -9.64 8.30 -4.75
CA PRO A 61 -9.54 8.20 -3.30
C PRO A 61 -10.47 9.15 -2.53
N LYS A 62 -11.16 10.08 -3.20
CA LYS A 62 -11.83 11.22 -2.56
C LYS A 62 -12.85 10.78 -1.51
N GLU A 63 -13.75 9.88 -1.86
CA GLU A 63 -14.85 9.46 -0.99
C GLU A 63 -14.35 8.66 0.22
N SER A 64 -13.49 7.66 -0.02
CA SER A 64 -12.92 6.85 1.06
C SER A 64 -12.05 7.70 1.99
N THR A 65 -11.29 8.64 1.46
CA THR A 65 -10.48 9.57 2.26
C THR A 65 -11.36 10.47 3.12
N ALA A 66 -12.43 11.03 2.55
CA ALA A 66 -13.38 11.85 3.30
C ALA A 66 -14.06 11.06 4.42
N PHE A 67 -14.47 9.82 4.14
CA PHE A 67 -15.05 8.92 5.13
C PHE A 67 -14.08 8.63 6.28
N LEU A 68 -12.86 8.18 5.99
CA LEU A 68 -11.87 7.82 7.01
C LEU A 68 -11.46 9.03 7.85
N ARG A 69 -11.25 10.18 7.19
CA ARG A 69 -11.00 11.46 7.87
C ARG A 69 -12.14 11.82 8.82
N PHE A 70 -13.38 11.69 8.37
CA PHE A 70 -14.55 12.00 9.20
C PHE A 70 -14.60 11.11 10.44
N GLN A 71 -14.33 9.80 10.33
CA GLN A 71 -14.31 8.91 11.50
C GLN A 71 -13.27 9.38 12.53
N VAL A 72 -12.04 9.65 12.07
CA VAL A 72 -10.93 10.10 12.95
C VAL A 72 -11.25 11.44 13.64
N LEU A 73 -11.91 12.37 12.95
CA LEU A 73 -12.22 13.68 13.52
C LEU A 73 -13.49 13.70 14.39
N LYS A 74 -14.43 12.78 14.14
CA LYS A 74 -15.70 12.71 14.86
C LYS A 74 -15.54 12.04 16.23
N TYR A 75 -14.77 10.96 16.29
CA TYR A 75 -14.71 10.11 17.47
C TYR A 75 -13.42 10.37 18.25
N ALA A 76 -13.57 10.68 19.55
CA ALA A 76 -12.43 10.87 20.45
C ALA A 76 -11.77 9.53 20.83
N ASP A 77 -12.55 8.44 20.96
CA ASP A 77 -12.01 7.11 21.22
C ASP A 77 -11.47 6.48 19.92
N PRO A 78 -10.17 6.14 19.86
CA PRO A 78 -9.60 5.44 18.72
C PRO A 78 -10.24 4.09 18.41
N ARG A 79 -10.84 3.42 19.40
CA ARG A 79 -11.53 2.13 19.20
C ARG A 79 -12.76 2.28 18.32
N GLU A 80 -13.57 3.30 18.58
CA GLU A 80 -14.75 3.60 17.75
C GLU A 80 -14.34 3.96 16.31
N THR A 81 -13.29 4.79 16.15
CA THR A 81 -12.72 5.12 14.84
C THR A 81 -12.29 3.84 14.09
N TYR A 82 -11.57 2.96 14.78
CA TYR A 82 -11.09 1.70 14.25
C TYR A 82 -12.25 0.79 13.81
N GLU A 83 -13.27 0.59 14.64
CA GLU A 83 -14.41 -0.28 14.33
C GLU A 83 -15.20 0.22 13.10
N LYS A 84 -15.50 1.52 13.03
CA LYS A 84 -16.24 2.10 11.90
C LYS A 84 -15.46 2.01 10.60
N ALA A 85 -14.16 2.27 10.64
CA ALA A 85 -13.32 2.18 9.47
C ALA A 85 -13.07 0.72 9.05
N LEU A 86 -12.92 -0.21 9.99
CA LEU A 86 -12.81 -1.63 9.70
C LEU A 86 -14.06 -2.14 8.99
N ALA A 87 -15.26 -1.82 9.51
CA ALA A 87 -16.53 -2.17 8.87
C ALA A 87 -16.63 -1.65 7.43
N TYR A 88 -16.21 -0.41 7.19
CA TYR A 88 -16.15 0.17 5.84
C TYR A 88 -15.18 -0.59 4.92
N LEU A 89 -13.99 -0.94 5.41
CA LEU A 89 -12.97 -1.65 4.63
C LEU A 89 -13.28 -3.14 4.42
N GLN A 90 -14.12 -3.74 5.27
CA GLN A 90 -14.62 -5.11 5.14
C GLN A 90 -15.68 -5.28 4.04
N ALA A 91 -16.38 -4.19 3.69
CA ALA A 91 -17.40 -4.16 2.64
C ALA A 91 -16.76 -4.27 1.23
N ASP A 92 -17.09 -3.37 0.32
CA ASP A 92 -16.69 -3.50 -1.09
C ASP A 92 -15.37 -2.79 -1.42
N TYR A 93 -14.70 -2.17 -0.44
CA TYR A 93 -13.49 -1.38 -0.66
C TYR A 93 -12.38 -2.16 -1.39
N PHE A 94 -12.20 -3.45 -1.05
CA PHE A 94 -11.23 -4.33 -1.71
C PHE A 94 -11.87 -5.32 -2.69
N GLN A 95 -13.13 -5.15 -3.08
CA GLN A 95 -13.86 -6.11 -3.93
C GLN A 95 -13.22 -6.31 -5.30
N THR A 96 -12.70 -5.25 -5.92
CA THR A 96 -12.17 -5.28 -7.28
C THR A 96 -10.84 -4.57 -7.43
N GLY A 97 -9.86 -5.26 -8.04
CA GLY A 97 -8.56 -4.68 -8.40
C GLY A 97 -8.68 -3.48 -9.35
N LYS A 98 -9.78 -3.38 -10.11
CA LYS A 98 -10.02 -2.27 -11.05
C LYS A 98 -10.13 -0.90 -10.38
N ALA A 99 -10.48 -0.85 -9.09
CA ALA A 99 -10.54 0.38 -8.29
C ALA A 99 -9.15 0.98 -8.01
N PHE A 100 -8.08 0.22 -8.22
CA PHE A 100 -6.72 0.62 -7.85
C PHE A 100 -5.84 0.98 -9.06
N SER A 101 -4.98 1.95 -8.85
CA SER A 101 -4.11 2.50 -9.91
C SER A 101 -2.92 1.60 -10.26
N GLY A 102 -2.63 0.57 -9.45
CA GLY A 102 -1.43 -0.24 -9.55
C GLY A 102 -0.21 0.35 -8.83
N ARG A 103 -0.32 1.57 -8.29
CA ARG A 103 0.73 2.12 -7.42
C ARG A 103 0.54 1.68 -5.99
N LEU A 104 1.65 1.69 -5.25
CA LEU A 104 1.68 1.41 -3.82
C LEU A 104 2.16 2.66 -3.07
N LEU A 105 1.67 2.84 -1.85
CA LEU A 105 1.99 3.98 -0.99
C LEU A 105 2.53 3.47 0.34
N ALA A 106 3.53 4.14 0.90
CA ALA A 106 3.97 3.91 2.28
C ALA A 106 4.03 5.25 3.02
N ALA A 107 3.44 5.29 4.22
CA ALA A 107 3.59 6.40 5.15
C ALA A 107 4.78 6.09 6.07
N LEU A 108 5.74 7.01 6.12
CA LEU A 108 6.97 6.88 6.90
C LEU A 108 7.19 8.15 7.71
N PRO A 109 7.83 8.06 8.89
CA PRO A 109 8.38 9.23 9.56
C PRO A 109 9.25 10.07 8.60
N SER A 110 9.26 11.39 8.79
CA SER A 110 9.99 12.30 7.90
C SER A 110 11.51 12.12 7.96
N ASP A 111 12.02 11.59 9.06
CA ASP A 111 13.41 11.28 9.38
C ASP A 111 13.78 9.80 9.19
N ALA A 112 12.88 8.98 8.64
CA ALA A 112 13.14 7.57 8.44
C ALA A 112 14.33 7.34 7.48
N PRO A 113 15.43 6.68 7.91
CA PRO A 113 16.60 6.46 7.04
C PRO A 113 16.28 5.71 5.74
N LEU A 114 15.33 4.77 5.80
CA LEU A 114 14.82 4.07 4.62
C LEU A 114 14.26 5.04 3.57
N ALA A 115 13.54 6.08 4.00
CA ALA A 115 12.95 7.04 3.08
C ALA A 115 14.02 7.87 2.37
N GLU A 116 15.08 8.26 3.08
CA GLU A 116 16.21 8.98 2.51
C GLU A 116 16.92 8.13 1.45
N THR A 117 17.27 6.89 1.78
CA THR A 117 17.89 5.94 0.85
C THR A 117 17.05 5.76 -0.40
N LEU A 118 15.75 5.51 -0.26
CA LEU A 118 14.84 5.29 -1.39
C LEU A 118 14.65 6.54 -2.26
N LEU A 119 14.71 7.74 -1.67
CA LEU A 119 14.58 9.00 -2.40
C LEU A 119 15.88 9.41 -3.11
N ALA A 120 17.03 9.03 -2.57
CA ALA A 120 18.32 9.20 -3.22
C ALA A 120 18.45 8.30 -4.45
N THR A 121 18.12 7.01 -4.33
CA THR A 121 18.21 6.05 -5.45
C THR A 121 17.06 6.19 -6.44
N LYS A 122 15.87 6.63 -5.98
CA LYS A 122 14.61 6.73 -6.76
C LYS A 122 14.15 5.40 -7.37
N ARG A 123 14.76 4.29 -6.99
CA ARG A 123 14.47 2.93 -7.47
C ARG A 123 14.66 1.91 -6.36
N CYS A 124 13.83 0.89 -6.38
CA CYS A 124 13.92 -0.28 -5.52
C CYS A 124 13.14 -1.44 -6.13
N VAL A 125 13.25 -2.63 -5.54
CA VAL A 125 12.39 -3.78 -5.85
C VAL A 125 11.51 -4.07 -4.64
N LEU A 126 10.20 -4.17 -4.86
CA LEU A 126 9.26 -4.67 -3.86
C LEU A 126 9.08 -6.16 -4.07
N ALA A 127 9.50 -6.97 -3.10
CA ALA A 127 9.36 -8.42 -3.14
C ALA A 127 8.26 -8.87 -2.16
N PHE A 128 7.18 -9.40 -2.73
CA PHE A 128 6.00 -9.88 -2.02
C PHE A 128 5.98 -11.40 -2.02
N ALA A 129 5.54 -12.02 -0.91
CA ALA A 129 5.23 -13.44 -0.84
C ALA A 129 4.12 -13.70 0.19
N GLN A 130 3.08 -14.43 -0.20
CA GLN A 130 2.09 -15.00 0.73
C GLN A 130 1.33 -16.15 0.08
N GLY A 131 1.20 -17.26 0.81
CA GLY A 131 0.63 -18.49 0.28
C GLY A 131 1.44 -18.97 -0.94
N ARG A 132 0.73 -19.35 -2.00
CA ARG A 132 1.34 -19.90 -3.23
C ARG A 132 1.86 -18.86 -4.23
N TYR A 133 1.87 -17.56 -3.88
CA TYR A 133 2.25 -16.50 -4.83
C TYR A 133 3.37 -15.63 -4.28
N ALA A 134 4.31 -15.31 -5.16
CA ALA A 134 5.27 -14.24 -4.99
C ALA A 134 5.32 -13.32 -6.19
N PHE A 135 5.63 -12.05 -5.92
CA PHE A 135 5.79 -11.01 -6.92
C PHE A 135 7.07 -10.21 -6.64
N ARG A 136 7.86 -9.95 -7.67
CA ARG A 136 8.96 -8.98 -7.61
C ARG A 136 8.63 -7.82 -8.54
N LEU A 137 8.54 -6.63 -7.96
CA LEU A 137 8.14 -5.42 -8.66
C LEU A 137 9.27 -4.39 -8.60
N PRO A 138 10.12 -4.28 -9.64
CA PRO A 138 10.98 -3.12 -9.80
C PRO A 138 10.11 -1.86 -9.84
N CYS A 139 10.49 -0.84 -9.06
CA CYS A 139 9.66 0.35 -8.84
C CYS A 139 10.48 1.62 -9.00
N LYS A 140 9.86 2.64 -9.59
CA LYS A 140 10.30 4.04 -9.40
C LYS A 140 9.70 4.56 -8.10
N VAL A 141 10.50 5.25 -7.31
CA VAL A 141 10.11 5.81 -6.01
C VAL A 141 10.09 7.33 -6.10
N LYS A 142 9.06 7.94 -5.51
CA LYS A 142 8.98 9.40 -5.36
C LYS A 142 8.28 9.78 -4.06
N ARG A 143 8.68 10.92 -3.49
CA ARG A 143 7.92 11.59 -2.43
C ARG A 143 6.66 12.19 -3.05
N LEU A 144 5.52 11.99 -2.40
CA LEU A 144 4.29 12.68 -2.77
C LEU A 144 4.28 14.10 -2.22
N LYS A 145 3.84 15.06 -3.06
CA LYS A 145 3.69 16.46 -2.68
C LYS A 145 2.61 16.62 -1.59
N ALA A 146 2.74 17.70 -0.82
CA ALA A 146 1.65 18.20 0.02
C ALA A 146 0.37 18.37 -0.83
N HIS A 147 -0.80 18.11 -0.23
CA HIS A 147 -2.13 18.17 -0.87
C HIS A 147 -2.39 17.21 -2.04
N SER A 148 -1.52 16.21 -2.27
CA SER A 148 -1.87 15.16 -3.24
C SER A 148 -2.94 14.24 -2.65
N ALA A 149 -3.96 13.91 -3.42
CA ALA A 149 -5.07 13.07 -2.96
C ALA A 149 -4.60 11.68 -2.47
N ASP A 150 -3.59 11.10 -3.12
CA ASP A 150 -2.95 9.85 -2.66
C ASP A 150 -2.26 10.01 -1.29
N ARG A 151 -1.61 11.15 -1.05
CA ARG A 151 -0.94 11.43 0.23
C ARG A 151 -1.98 11.50 1.34
N GLU A 152 -3.07 12.23 1.13
CA GLU A 152 -4.15 12.31 2.11
C GLU A 152 -4.80 10.96 2.36
N ALA A 153 -5.08 10.20 1.30
CA ALA A 153 -5.62 8.84 1.41
C ALA A 153 -4.72 7.94 2.27
N ALA A 154 -3.42 7.96 2.02
CA ALA A 154 -2.47 7.17 2.80
C ALA A 154 -2.42 7.59 4.26
N ILE A 155 -2.42 8.89 4.56
CA ILE A 155 -2.36 9.40 5.94
C ILE A 155 -3.63 9.03 6.70
N TRP A 156 -4.82 9.33 6.16
CA TRP A 156 -6.07 9.07 6.86
C TRP A 156 -6.34 7.57 7.03
N HIS A 157 -5.96 6.75 6.05
CA HIS A 157 -6.01 5.31 6.20
C HIS A 157 -5.08 4.80 7.31
N ASN A 158 -3.82 5.28 7.38
CA ASN A 158 -2.92 4.87 8.45
C ASN A 158 -3.36 5.37 9.83
N ARG A 159 -3.90 6.59 9.94
CA ARG A 159 -4.32 7.19 11.22
C ARG A 159 -5.41 6.38 11.92
N VAL A 160 -6.31 5.77 11.16
CA VAL A 160 -7.35 4.85 11.68
C VAL A 160 -6.74 3.65 12.43
N PHE A 161 -5.66 3.07 11.89
CA PHE A 161 -5.02 1.88 12.46
C PHE A 161 -3.85 2.19 13.39
N ASN A 162 -3.32 3.41 13.30
CA ASN A 162 -2.25 3.93 14.14
C ASN A 162 -2.64 5.35 14.62
N PRO A 163 -3.38 5.46 15.73
CA PRO A 163 -3.76 6.74 16.31
C PRO A 163 -2.55 7.60 16.70
N ALA A 164 -1.42 6.95 17.01
CA ALA A 164 -0.16 7.59 17.35
C ALA A 164 0.71 7.93 16.11
N LEU A 165 0.17 7.84 14.89
CA LEU A 165 0.89 8.25 13.70
C LEU A 165 1.33 9.72 13.84
N PRO A 166 2.63 10.04 13.70
CA PRO A 166 3.10 11.41 13.81
C PRO A 166 2.47 12.33 12.76
N ASP A 167 2.34 13.61 13.07
CA ASP A 167 1.91 14.61 12.07
C ASP A 167 3.00 14.87 11.02
N THR A 168 4.25 14.64 11.39
CA THR A 168 5.44 14.75 10.52
C THR A 168 5.67 13.47 9.73
N VAL A 169 4.68 13.05 8.94
CA VAL A 169 4.81 11.91 8.01
C VAL A 169 4.99 12.36 6.56
N GLN A 170 5.91 11.66 5.88
CA GLN A 170 6.05 11.70 4.44
C GLN A 170 5.42 10.45 3.83
N VAL A 171 4.88 10.58 2.61
CA VAL A 171 4.33 9.45 1.87
C VAL A 171 5.17 9.23 0.62
N LEU A 172 5.68 8.01 0.48
CA LEU A 172 6.36 7.55 -0.72
C LEU A 172 5.37 6.83 -1.62
N ALA A 173 5.44 7.12 -2.92
CA ALA A 173 4.73 6.38 -3.94
C ALA A 173 5.71 5.51 -4.73
N PHE A 174 5.39 4.23 -4.78
CA PHE A 174 6.07 3.23 -5.58
C PHE A 174 5.25 3.02 -6.86
N LYS A 175 5.87 3.27 -8.00
CA LYS A 175 5.30 2.99 -9.32
C LYS A 175 6.01 1.77 -9.90
N PRO A 176 5.38 0.59 -9.87
CA PRO A 176 5.93 -0.60 -10.51
C PRO A 176 6.20 -0.39 -11.99
N ASP A 177 7.33 -0.92 -12.45
CA ASP A 177 7.59 -1.21 -13.83
C ASP A 177 7.02 -2.59 -14.15
N TRP A 178 5.80 -2.61 -14.70
CA TRP A 178 5.09 -3.85 -15.02
C TRP A 178 5.74 -4.64 -16.15
N ASP A 179 6.65 -4.03 -16.91
CA ASP A 179 7.32 -4.69 -18.02
C ASP A 179 8.50 -5.54 -17.50
N ALA A 180 9.07 -5.15 -16.36
CA ALA A 180 10.15 -5.85 -15.66
C ALA A 180 9.66 -6.62 -14.42
N ALA A 181 8.35 -6.61 -14.16
CA ALA A 181 7.77 -7.29 -13.02
C ALA A 181 7.70 -8.80 -13.24
N GLU A 182 7.92 -9.55 -12.17
CA GLU A 182 7.95 -11.01 -12.18
C GLU A 182 6.95 -11.60 -11.19
N THR A 183 6.44 -12.78 -11.51
CA THR A 183 5.67 -13.59 -10.56
C THR A 183 6.15 -15.03 -10.58
N LYS A 184 6.11 -15.67 -9.41
CA LYS A 184 6.38 -17.10 -9.23
C LYS A 184 5.29 -17.70 -8.37
N LYS A 185 4.94 -18.94 -8.66
CA LYS A 185 4.21 -19.78 -7.71
C LYS A 185 5.23 -20.41 -6.78
N ILE A 186 4.97 -20.35 -5.47
CA ILE A 186 5.78 -20.98 -4.42
C ILE A 186 5.04 -22.22 -3.93
#